data_AF-A0A0W0ZF01-F1
#
_entry.id   AF-A0A0W0ZF01-F1
#
_cell.length_a   1.000
_cell.length_b   1.000
_cell.length_c   1.000
_cell.angle_alpha   90.00
_cell.angle_beta   90.00
_cell.angle_gamma   90.00
#
_symmetry.space_group_name_H-M   'P 1'
#
loop_
_entity.id
_entity.type
_entity.pdbx_description
1 polymer ?
#
loop_
_entity_poly.entity_id
_entity_poly.type
_entity_poly.pdbx_seq_one_letter_code
_entity_poly.pdbx_strand_id
1 'polypeptide(L)'
;MHHQTLAIFIFMAFSTVTSAQCIQDQYGEVVCGKGACLTDSNLKVVCSPYKNGECEKDSYGKVICGPGQCLRNRDGSVVCSTYPEGGCAKDQYGEVVCGAGECVKDRNGMVVCGGEGESCELNSYGEVKCGK
;
A
#
# COMPACT_ATOMS: atom_id res chain seq x y z
N MET A 1 24.35 -48.86 -31.76
CA MET A 1 23.66 -48.62 -30.47
C MET A 1 24.01 -47.19 -30.06
N HIS A 2 23.28 -46.19 -30.55
CA HIS A 2 22.11 -45.55 -29.92
C HIS A 2 22.38 -45.07 -28.48
N HIS A 3 22.60 -43.76 -28.31
CA HIS A 3 21.94 -42.94 -27.28
C HIS A 3 22.26 -41.46 -27.51
N GLN A 4 21.35 -40.77 -28.18
CA GLN A 4 21.22 -39.31 -28.11
C GLN A 4 20.45 -38.97 -26.84
N THR A 5 21.10 -38.26 -25.92
CA THR A 5 20.48 -37.69 -24.73
C THR A 5 19.71 -36.44 -25.13
N LEU A 6 18.37 -36.52 -25.22
CA LEU A 6 17.50 -35.36 -25.37
C LEU A 6 17.45 -34.58 -24.04
N ALA A 7 17.98 -33.36 -24.03
CA ALA A 7 17.75 -32.40 -22.95
C ALA A 7 16.44 -31.65 -23.20
N ILE A 8 15.42 -31.91 -22.39
CA ILE A 8 14.13 -31.22 -22.43
C ILE A 8 14.25 -29.97 -21.54
N PHE A 9 14.33 -28.78 -22.14
CA PHE A 9 14.21 -27.50 -21.45
C PHE A 9 12.73 -27.17 -21.25
N ILE A 10 12.23 -27.30 -20.02
CA ILE A 10 10.89 -26.85 -19.64
C ILE A 10 10.94 -25.34 -19.37
N PHE A 11 10.39 -24.54 -20.28
CA PHE A 11 10.14 -23.11 -20.07
C PHE A 11 8.90 -22.95 -19.17
N MET A 12 9.09 -22.73 -17.86
CA MET A 12 8.00 -22.29 -16.97
C MET A 12 7.69 -20.82 -17.24
N ALA A 13 6.57 -20.55 -17.92
CA ALA A 13 6.02 -19.21 -18.05
C ALA A 13 5.41 -18.80 -16.70
N PHE A 14 6.09 -17.92 -15.97
CA PHE A 14 5.54 -17.29 -14.77
C PHE A 14 4.52 -16.22 -15.19
N SER A 15 3.24 -16.56 -15.13
CA SER A 15 2.17 -15.57 -15.25
C SER A 15 2.16 -14.69 -14.00
N THR A 16 2.44 -13.41 -14.14
CA THR A 16 2.31 -12.44 -13.04
C THR A 16 0.83 -12.25 -12.73
N VAL A 17 0.36 -12.79 -11.61
CA VAL A 17 -1.00 -12.55 -11.10
C VAL A 17 -1.06 -11.10 -10.64
N THR A 18 -1.65 -10.23 -11.47
CA THR A 18 -2.14 -8.92 -11.00
C THR A 18 -3.37 -9.18 -10.15
N SER A 19 -3.23 -9.18 -8.83
CA SER A 19 -4.37 -9.28 -7.92
C SER A 19 -5.05 -7.91 -7.82
N ALA A 20 -6.14 -7.73 -8.57
CA ALA A 20 -7.12 -6.72 -8.17
C ALA A 20 -7.69 -7.14 -6.81
N GLN A 21 -7.69 -6.24 -5.83
CA GLN A 21 -8.40 -6.51 -4.58
C GLN A 21 -9.90 -6.44 -4.88
N CYS A 22 -10.58 -7.56 -4.71
CA CYS A 22 -12.02 -7.68 -4.86
C CYS A 22 -12.65 -7.94 -3.51
N ILE A 23 -13.78 -7.30 -3.23
CA ILE A 23 -14.57 -7.49 -2.00
C ILE A 23 -16.01 -7.78 -2.40
N GLN A 24 -16.63 -8.71 -1.67
CA GLN A 24 -18.04 -8.98 -1.82
C GLN A 24 -18.87 -7.93 -1.08
N ASP A 25 -19.88 -7.36 -1.74
CA ASP A 25 -20.80 -6.40 -1.14
C ASP A 25 -21.87 -7.07 -0.28
N GLN A 26 -22.74 -6.25 0.32
CA GLN A 26 -23.82 -6.74 1.20
C GLN A 26 -24.88 -7.63 0.50
N TYR A 27 -24.96 -7.57 -0.83
CA TYR A 27 -25.89 -8.35 -1.65
C TYR A 27 -25.24 -9.62 -2.19
N GLY A 28 -23.95 -9.81 -1.93
CA GLY A 28 -23.18 -10.95 -2.40
C GLY A 28 -22.49 -10.71 -3.75
N GLU A 29 -22.55 -9.49 -4.30
CA GLU A 29 -21.88 -9.16 -5.56
C GLU A 29 -20.39 -8.90 -5.32
N VAL A 30 -19.54 -9.46 -6.19
CA VAL A 30 -18.09 -9.22 -6.12
C VAL A 30 -17.74 -7.93 -6.84
N VAL A 31 -17.23 -6.96 -6.10
CA VAL A 31 -16.78 -5.66 -6.61
C VAL A 31 -15.25 -5.65 -6.64
N CYS A 32 -14.67 -5.33 -7.79
CA CYS A 32 -13.23 -5.25 -8.00
C CYS A 32 -12.82 -3.83 -8.42
N GLY A 33 -11.69 -3.36 -7.89
CA GLY A 33 -11.10 -2.08 -8.23
C GLY A 33 -9.74 -2.17 -8.92
N LYS A 34 -9.16 -1.01 -9.24
CA LYS A 34 -7.78 -0.91 -9.72
C LYS A 34 -6.75 -1.04 -8.58
N GLY A 35 -7.16 -0.72 -7.36
CA GLY A 35 -6.38 -0.86 -6.14
C GLY A 35 -7.23 -1.46 -5.02
N ALA A 36 -6.89 -1.11 -3.77
CA ALA A 36 -7.60 -1.58 -2.60
C ALA A 36 -9.09 -1.22 -2.62
N CYS A 37 -9.91 -2.10 -2.07
CA CYS A 37 -11.32 -1.84 -1.81
C CYS A 37 -11.58 -1.90 -0.30
N LEU A 38 -12.53 -1.11 0.19
CA LEU A 38 -13.05 -1.17 1.54
C LEU A 38 -14.55 -0.94 1.54
N THR A 39 -15.24 -1.53 2.51
CA THR A 39 -16.65 -1.27 2.76
C THR A 39 -16.80 -0.10 3.74
N ASP A 40 -17.57 0.93 3.35
CA ASP A 40 -17.86 2.09 4.18
C ASP A 40 -18.91 1.79 5.28
N SER A 41 -19.23 2.78 6.12
CA SER A 41 -20.23 2.63 7.19
C SER A 41 -21.66 2.44 6.68
N ASN A 42 -21.95 2.76 5.41
CA ASN A 42 -23.23 2.50 4.76
C ASN A 42 -23.23 1.16 4.00
N LEU A 43 -22.24 0.29 4.29
CA LEU A 43 -22.05 -1.02 3.67
C LEU A 43 -21.78 -0.97 2.15
N LYS A 44 -21.44 0.21 1.61
CA LYS A 44 -21.05 0.37 0.22
C LYS A 44 -19.57 0.03 0.05
N VAL A 45 -19.26 -0.82 -0.93
CA VAL A 45 -17.87 -1.06 -1.34
C VAL A 45 -17.35 0.12 -2.15
N VAL A 46 -16.19 0.63 -1.76
CA VAL A 46 -15.46 1.71 -2.42
C VAL A 46 -14.06 1.21 -2.71
N CYS A 47 -13.61 1.39 -3.95
CA CYS A 47 -12.28 0.98 -4.39
C CYS A 47 -11.45 2.16 -4.85
N SER A 48 -10.13 2.05 -4.65
CA SER A 48 -9.18 3.03 -5.14
C SER A 48 -9.25 3.11 -6.68
N PRO A 49 -9.36 4.31 -7.26
CA PRO A 49 -9.33 4.50 -8.71
C PRO A 49 -7.90 4.42 -9.26
N TYR A 50 -6.89 4.30 -8.40
CA TYR A 50 -5.48 4.22 -8.76
C TYR A 50 -5.02 2.76 -8.78
N LYS A 51 -4.13 2.43 -9.72
CA LYS A 51 -3.51 1.10 -9.75
C LYS A 51 -2.66 0.93 -8.49
N ASN A 52 -2.87 -0.16 -7.75
CA ASN A 52 -2.21 -0.43 -6.47
C ASN A 52 -2.42 0.66 -5.40
N GLY A 53 -3.35 1.59 -5.61
CA GLY A 53 -3.63 2.62 -4.61
C GLY A 53 -4.35 2.05 -3.40
N GLU A 54 -4.14 2.65 -2.24
CA GLU A 54 -4.77 2.20 -1.00
C GLU A 54 -6.02 3.01 -0.66
N CYS A 55 -6.79 2.48 0.30
CA CYS A 55 -7.93 3.14 0.90
C CYS A 55 -7.88 2.97 2.42
N GLU A 56 -8.42 3.93 3.15
CA GLU A 56 -8.62 3.88 4.59
C GLU A 56 -9.97 4.53 4.94
N LYS A 57 -10.61 4.09 6.02
CA LYS A 57 -11.82 4.71 6.54
C LYS A 57 -11.47 5.89 7.43
N ASP A 58 -12.27 6.95 7.42
CA ASP A 58 -12.19 8.01 8.42
C ASP A 58 -12.94 7.63 9.71
N SER A 59 -12.97 8.52 10.70
CA SER A 59 -13.72 8.33 11.96
C SER A 59 -15.23 8.22 11.79
N TYR A 60 -15.79 8.69 10.67
CA TYR A 60 -17.20 8.55 10.32
C TYR A 60 -17.50 7.27 9.51
N GLY A 61 -16.45 6.49 9.20
CA GLY A 61 -16.53 5.28 8.39
C GLY A 61 -16.63 5.55 6.89
N LYS A 62 -16.42 6.79 6.43
CA LYS A 62 -16.31 7.09 5.00
C LYS A 62 -14.96 6.58 4.49
N VAL A 63 -14.97 5.88 3.38
CA VAL A 63 -13.75 5.40 2.72
C VAL A 63 -13.13 6.52 1.89
N ILE A 64 -11.84 6.77 2.12
CA ILE A 64 -10.99 7.69 1.36
C ILE A 64 -9.86 6.88 0.73
N CYS A 65 -9.55 7.16 -0.54
CA CYS A 65 -8.54 6.43 -1.29
C CYS A 65 -7.56 7.37 -1.96
N GLY A 66 -6.31 6.91 -2.13
CA GLY A 66 -5.24 7.64 -2.77
C GLY A 66 -4.38 6.75 -3.67
N PRO A 67 -3.41 7.35 -4.38
CA PRO A 67 -2.48 6.61 -5.24
C PRO A 67 -1.42 5.82 -4.47
N GLY A 68 -1.06 6.24 -3.25
CA GLY A 68 -0.17 5.51 -2.36
C GLY A 68 -0.87 5.08 -1.08
N GLN A 69 -0.07 4.85 -0.03
CA GLN A 69 -0.55 4.46 1.29
C GLN A 69 -1.51 5.50 1.87
N CYS A 70 -2.55 5.04 2.57
CA CYS A 70 -3.48 5.90 3.29
C CYS A 70 -3.45 5.57 4.79
N LEU A 71 -3.33 6.59 5.64
CA LEU A 71 -3.41 6.46 7.08
C LEU A 71 -4.37 7.48 7.67
N ARG A 72 -4.91 7.15 8.84
CA ARG A 72 -5.81 8.03 9.58
C ARG A 72 -5.07 8.90 10.60
N ASN A 73 -5.18 10.21 10.55
CA ASN A 73 -4.72 11.14 11.57
C ASN A 73 -5.35 10.85 12.94
N ARG A 74 -4.80 11.47 13.98
CA ARG A 74 -5.35 11.40 15.34
C ARG A 74 -6.77 11.95 15.43
N ASP A 75 -7.11 12.98 14.67
CA ASP A 75 -8.45 13.56 14.60
C ASP A 75 -9.47 12.68 13.85
N GLY A 76 -9.01 11.58 13.24
CA GLY A 76 -9.83 10.65 12.49
C GLY A 76 -9.93 10.97 11.00
N SER A 77 -9.36 12.07 10.52
CA SER A 77 -9.24 12.36 9.08
C SER A 77 -8.28 11.39 8.41
N VAL A 78 -8.47 11.10 7.12
CA VAL A 78 -7.57 10.23 6.35
C VAL A 78 -6.67 11.09 5.47
N VAL A 79 -5.38 10.75 5.48
CA VAL A 79 -4.36 11.33 4.61
C VAL A 79 -3.75 10.19 3.79
N CYS A 80 -3.59 10.43 2.49
CA CYS A 80 -2.96 9.48 1.59
C CYS A 80 -1.73 10.12 0.93
N SER A 81 -0.72 9.31 0.63
CA SER A 81 0.36 9.77 -0.24
C SER A 81 -0.19 10.09 -1.61
N THR A 82 0.26 11.21 -2.17
CA THR A 82 -0.07 11.65 -3.53
C THR A 82 0.80 10.96 -4.58
N TYR A 83 1.83 10.23 -4.16
CA TYR A 83 2.72 9.47 -5.04
C TYR A 83 2.22 8.03 -5.17
N PRO A 84 2.18 7.46 -6.38
CA PRO A 84 1.98 6.03 -6.55
C PRO A 84 3.00 5.25 -5.73
N GLU A 85 2.54 4.25 -4.97
CA GLU A 85 3.40 3.43 -4.09
C GLU A 85 4.12 4.21 -2.98
N GLY A 86 3.83 5.52 -2.82
CA GLY A 86 4.38 6.35 -1.77
C GLY A 86 3.84 5.95 -0.39
N GLY A 87 4.71 5.99 0.61
CA GLY A 87 4.41 5.62 1.99
C GLY A 87 3.86 6.78 2.83
N CYS A 88 3.30 6.41 3.97
CA CYS A 88 2.89 7.31 5.03
C CYS A 88 3.26 6.71 6.39
N ALA A 89 3.57 7.56 7.37
CA ALA A 89 3.71 7.17 8.76
C ALA A 89 3.11 8.23 9.68
N LYS A 90 2.83 7.85 10.92
CA LYS A 90 2.40 8.79 11.95
C LYS A 90 3.58 9.27 12.76
N ASP A 91 3.63 10.56 13.07
CA ASP A 91 4.58 11.14 14.00
C ASP A 91 4.21 10.83 15.48
N GLN A 92 4.90 11.43 16.44
CA GLN A 92 4.61 11.31 17.86
C GLN A 92 3.27 11.91 18.30
N TYR A 93 2.74 12.88 17.55
CA TYR A 93 1.46 13.51 17.85
C TYR A 93 0.28 12.72 17.25
N GLY A 94 0.58 11.74 16.39
CA GLY A 94 -0.39 10.94 15.67
C GLY A 94 -0.81 11.57 14.35
N GLU A 95 -0.10 12.60 13.89
CA GLU A 95 -0.30 13.24 12.60
C GLU A 95 0.42 12.44 11.51
N VAL A 96 -0.27 12.24 10.40
CA VAL A 96 0.19 11.47 9.26
C VAL A 96 1.06 12.37 8.38
N VAL A 97 2.26 11.88 8.08
CA VAL A 97 3.19 12.45 7.11
C VAL A 97 3.39 11.42 6.00
N CYS A 98 3.31 11.88 4.76
CA CYS A 98 3.45 11.04 3.58
C CYS A 98 4.57 11.53 2.68
N GLY A 99 5.14 10.60 1.92
CA GLY A 99 6.25 10.86 1.01
C GLY A 99 6.19 9.96 -0.22
N ALA A 100 7.23 10.07 -1.05
CA ALA A 100 7.29 9.38 -2.34
C ALA A 100 7.80 7.94 -2.24
N GLY A 101 8.59 7.62 -1.20
CA GLY A 101 8.99 6.27 -0.82
C GLY A 101 8.44 5.86 0.54
N GLU A 102 9.09 4.88 1.18
CA GLU A 102 8.73 4.44 2.53
C GLU A 102 8.86 5.60 3.54
N CYS A 103 7.93 5.68 4.49
CA CYS A 103 8.00 6.65 5.58
C CYS A 103 8.11 5.90 6.91
N VAL A 104 9.07 6.30 7.75
CA VAL A 104 9.36 5.67 9.04
C VAL A 104 9.48 6.74 10.11
N LYS A 105 8.95 6.45 11.30
CA LYS A 105 9.10 7.31 12.48
C LYS A 105 10.43 7.02 13.18
N ASP A 106 11.23 8.05 13.41
CA ASP A 106 12.47 8.00 14.17
C ASP A 106 12.22 7.88 15.69
N ARG A 107 13.28 7.74 16.49
CA ARG A 107 13.14 7.64 17.96
C ARG A 107 12.59 8.90 18.63
N ASN A 108 12.76 10.06 17.99
CA ASN A 108 12.27 11.34 18.49
C ASN A 108 10.82 11.57 18.09
N GLY A 109 10.22 10.61 17.37
CA GLY A 109 8.85 10.68 16.93
C GLY A 109 8.63 11.46 15.64
N MET A 110 9.70 11.83 14.93
CA MET A 110 9.62 12.53 13.65
C MET A 110 9.52 11.52 12.51
N VAL A 111 8.69 11.81 11.51
CA VAL A 111 8.61 10.97 10.30
C VAL A 111 9.67 11.40 9.30
N VAL A 112 10.42 10.43 8.80
CA VAL A 112 11.36 10.58 7.68
C VAL A 112 10.85 9.71 6.53
N CYS A 113 10.81 10.29 5.33
CA CYS A 113 10.37 9.59 4.13
C CYS A 113 11.50 9.52 3.10
N GLY A 114 11.62 8.37 2.45
CA GLY A 114 12.49 8.17 1.30
C GLY A 114 11.94 8.82 0.03
N GLY A 115 12.81 8.90 -0.99
CA GLY A 115 12.42 9.21 -2.36
C GLY A 115 11.66 8.07 -3.05
N GLU A 116 11.21 8.29 -4.28
CA GLU A 116 10.48 7.27 -5.06
C GLU A 116 11.25 5.94 -5.14
N GLY A 117 10.63 4.87 -4.65
CA GLY A 117 11.18 3.51 -4.64
C GLY A 117 12.28 3.26 -3.61
N GLU A 118 12.51 4.18 -2.67
CA GLU A 118 13.42 3.95 -1.54
C GLU A 118 12.70 3.28 -0.37
N SER A 119 13.38 2.34 0.28
CA SER A 119 13.02 1.82 1.61
C SER A 119 13.78 2.61 2.67
N CYS A 120 13.24 2.63 3.89
CA CYS A 120 13.81 3.33 5.02
C CYS A 120 13.98 2.38 6.21
N GLU A 121 15.16 2.40 6.81
CA GLU A 121 15.50 1.56 7.96
C GLU A 121 15.81 2.43 9.18
N LEU A 122 15.31 1.99 10.35
CA LEU A 122 15.64 2.57 11.64
C LEU A 122 16.81 1.80 12.25
N ASN A 123 17.91 2.49 12.56
CA ASN A 123 19.05 1.86 13.21
C ASN A 123 18.87 1.74 14.74
N SER A 124 19.81 1.08 15.43
CA SER A 124 19.78 0.92 16.89
C SER A 124 19.94 2.23 17.67
N TYR A 125 20.45 3.29 17.04
CA TYR A 125 20.49 4.63 17.61
C TYR A 125 19.19 5.39 17.42
N GLY A 126 18.24 4.85 16.65
CA GLY A 126 16.96 5.47 16.37
C GLY A 126 16.98 6.52 15.27
N GLU A 127 17.97 6.47 14.39
CA GLU A 127 18.08 7.31 13.19
C GLU A 127 17.52 6.56 11.99
N VAL A 128 16.83 7.28 11.10
CA VAL A 128 16.30 6.72 9.86
C VAL A 128 17.29 6.95 8.72
N LYS A 129 17.56 5.91 7.93
CA LYS A 129 18.28 6.00 6.66
C LYS A 129 17.44 5.42 5.54
N CYS A 130 17.33 6.15 4.44
CA CYS A 130 16.59 5.71 3.26
C CYS A 130 17.51 5.48 2.07
N GLY A 131 17.18 4.51 1.23
CA GLY A 131 17.97 4.13 0.07
C GLY A 131 17.32 3.03 -0.76
N LYS A 132 18.03 2.59 -1.81
CA LYS A 132 17.63 1.48 -2.70
C LYS A 132 18.37 0.20 -2.38
#